data_AF-A0A6M0LKI7-F1
#
_entry.id   AF-A0A6M0LKI7-F1
#
_cell.length_a   1.000
_cell.length_b   1.000
_cell.length_c   1.000
_cell.angle_alpha   90.00
_cell.angle_beta   90.00
_cell.angle_gamma   90.00
#
_symmetry.space_group_name_H-M   'P 1'
#
loop_
_entity.id
_entity.type
_entity.pdbx_description
1 polymer ?
#
loop_
_entity_poly.entity_id
_entity_poly.type
_entity_poly.pdbx_seq_one_letter_code
_entity_poly.pdbx_strand_id
1 'polypeptide(L)'
;MIEESNVLSHLAQAFNPELSETSHVDNFQKARNHLIRATLDLNKLLLVELKTALDKVVLDEKKRLGFNKADHDVIKEYSEFIEKSRNAKRHEVKHIGNDPLQSIAMYEDACHSGFALYLSLDLSKAARVNKLRRIMTAKEFLWGLVVGVISSIIGGVILYYFQ
;
A
#
# COMPACT_ATOMS: atom_id res chain seq x y z
N MET A 1 -10.21 -19.37 5.77
CA MET A 1 -8.87 -19.24 5.17
C MET A 1 -8.36 -20.66 4.90
N ILE A 2 -7.89 -21.01 3.69
CA ILE A 2 -7.54 -22.42 3.37
C ILE A 2 -6.42 -22.96 4.27
N GLU A 3 -5.38 -22.16 4.49
CA GLU A 3 -4.25 -22.57 5.34
C GLU A 3 -4.64 -22.79 6.81
N GLU A 4 -5.59 -22.03 7.35
CA GLU A 4 -6.11 -22.22 8.72
C GLU A 4 -6.77 -23.59 8.88
N SER A 5 -7.62 -23.96 7.93
CA SER A 5 -8.25 -25.29 7.90
C SER A 5 -7.19 -26.40 7.83
N ASN A 6 -6.15 -26.20 7.03
CA ASN A 6 -5.04 -27.14 6.90
C ASN A 6 -4.21 -27.25 8.19
N VAL A 7 -3.92 -26.12 8.86
CA VAL A 7 -3.25 -26.11 10.18
C VAL A 7 -4.05 -26.93 11.18
N LEU A 8 -5.35 -26.63 11.32
CA LEU A 8 -6.22 -27.31 12.30
C LEU A 8 -6.40 -28.79 11.99
N SER A 9 -6.55 -29.16 10.72
CA SER A 9 -6.65 -30.56 10.29
C SER A 9 -5.40 -31.35 10.65
N HIS A 10 -4.21 -30.80 10.34
CA HIS A 10 -2.95 -31.45 10.70
C HIS A 10 -2.71 -31.48 12.21
N LEU A 11 -3.08 -30.44 12.95
CA LEU A 11 -3.02 -30.47 14.42
C LEU A 11 -3.94 -31.55 14.99
N ALA A 12 -5.17 -31.68 14.50
CA ALA A 12 -6.09 -32.72 14.95
C ALA A 12 -5.51 -34.14 14.73
N GLN A 13 -4.87 -34.37 13.59
CA GLN A 13 -4.19 -35.64 13.31
C GLN A 13 -2.91 -35.83 14.14
N ALA A 14 -2.18 -34.77 14.45
CA ALA A 14 -0.98 -34.84 15.28
C ALA A 14 -1.25 -35.34 16.71
N PHE A 15 -2.49 -35.19 17.19
CA PHE A 15 -2.94 -35.67 18.51
C PHE A 15 -3.85 -36.90 18.43
N ASN A 16 -3.97 -37.55 17.26
CA ASN A 16 -4.79 -38.75 17.09
C ASN A 16 -4.09 -39.98 17.68
N PRO A 17 -4.61 -40.62 18.75
CA PRO A 17 -3.93 -41.74 19.40
C PRO A 17 -3.81 -43.00 18.53
N GLU A 18 -4.52 -43.08 17.40
CA GLU A 18 -4.49 -44.22 16.48
C GLU A 18 -3.32 -44.17 15.48
N LEU A 19 -2.58 -43.05 15.43
CA LEU A 19 -1.47 -42.87 14.50
C LEU A 19 -0.12 -43.25 15.12
N SER A 20 0.85 -43.50 14.24
CA SER A 20 2.24 -43.76 14.66
C SER A 20 2.92 -42.46 15.12
N GLU A 21 3.94 -42.58 15.98
CA GLU A 21 4.77 -41.44 16.42
C GLU A 21 5.34 -40.65 15.23
N THR A 22 5.84 -41.35 14.20
CA THR A 22 6.34 -40.71 12.97
C THR A 22 5.25 -39.90 12.26
N SER A 23 4.01 -40.41 12.24
CA SER A 23 2.86 -39.71 11.66
C SER A 23 2.45 -38.50 12.49
N HIS A 24 2.60 -38.52 13.82
CA HIS A 24 2.37 -37.34 14.67
C HIS A 24 3.37 -36.23 14.33
N VAL A 25 4.65 -36.56 14.27
CA VAL A 25 5.72 -35.61 13.95
C VAL A 25 5.53 -35.00 12.55
N ASP A 26 5.20 -35.82 11.56
CA ASP A 26 4.92 -35.34 10.20
C ASP A 26 3.73 -34.38 10.15
N ASN A 27 2.64 -34.69 10.87
CA ASN A 27 1.49 -33.80 10.98
C ASN A 27 1.82 -32.48 11.69
N PHE A 28 2.62 -32.51 12.77
CA PHE A 28 3.12 -31.27 13.39
C PHE A 28 3.92 -30.41 12.43
N GLN A 29 4.84 -31.02 11.67
CA GLN A 29 5.65 -30.30 10.69
C GLN A 29 4.80 -29.72 9.56
N LYS A 30 3.77 -30.45 9.09
CA LYS A 30 2.81 -29.95 8.10
C LYS A 30 1.99 -28.78 8.63
N ALA A 31 1.44 -28.88 9.84
CA ALA A 31 0.73 -27.78 10.50
C ALA A 31 1.61 -26.52 10.59
N ARG A 32 2.87 -26.69 11.04
CA ARG A 32 3.86 -25.59 11.07
C ARG A 32 4.10 -24.98 9.69
N ASN A 33 4.27 -25.79 8.66
CA ASN A 33 4.50 -25.32 7.29
C ASN A 33 3.31 -24.49 6.77
N HIS A 34 2.07 -24.91 7.05
CA HIS A 34 0.87 -24.14 6.70
C HIS A 34 0.79 -22.81 7.44
N LEU A 35 1.13 -22.78 8.73
CA LEU A 35 1.16 -21.55 9.51
C LEU A 35 2.20 -20.56 8.97
N ILE A 36 3.39 -21.05 8.58
CA ILE A 36 4.43 -20.25 7.93
C ILE A 36 3.91 -19.65 6.61
N ARG A 37 3.24 -20.45 5.77
CA ARG A 37 2.66 -19.96 4.51
C ARG A 37 1.61 -18.88 4.75
N ALA A 38 0.69 -19.11 5.68
CA ALA A 38 -0.33 -18.12 6.06
C ALA A 38 0.32 -16.80 6.53
N THR A 39 1.36 -16.88 7.36
CA THR A 39 2.09 -15.70 7.86
C THR A 39 2.76 -14.92 6.74
N LEU A 40 3.38 -15.63 5.78
CA LEU A 40 3.98 -15.01 4.61
C LEU A 40 2.94 -14.29 3.75
N ASP A 41 1.77 -14.90 3.54
CA ASP A 41 0.70 -14.32 2.73
C ASP A 41 0.04 -13.11 3.41
N LEU A 42 -0.13 -13.14 4.74
CA LEU A 42 -0.61 -11.99 5.51
C LEU A 42 0.35 -10.79 5.39
N ASN A 43 1.65 -11.03 5.48
CA ASN A 43 2.65 -9.99 5.31
C ASN A 43 2.62 -9.37 3.90
N LYS A 44 2.44 -10.18 2.85
CA LYS A 44 2.26 -9.66 1.48
C LYS A 44 1.00 -8.81 1.35
N LEU A 45 -0.10 -9.24 1.97
CA LEU A 45 -1.36 -8.49 1.94
C LEU A 45 -1.19 -7.12 2.61
N LEU A 46 -0.60 -7.10 3.81
CA LEU A 46 -0.30 -5.86 4.53
C LEU A 46 0.58 -4.93 3.69
N LEU A 47 1.61 -5.47 3.03
CA LEU A 47 2.47 -4.71 2.14
C LEU A 47 1.69 -4.05 1.00
N VAL A 48 0.77 -4.78 0.36
CA VAL A 48 -0.07 -4.27 -0.74
C VAL A 48 -0.99 -3.15 -0.23
N GLU A 49 -1.60 -3.32 0.94
CA GLU A 49 -2.45 -2.30 1.55
C GLU A 49 -1.67 -1.03 1.90
N LEU A 50 -0.51 -1.17 2.56
CA LEU A 50 0.37 -0.06 2.89
C LEU A 50 0.83 0.68 1.63
N LYS A 51 1.29 -0.06 0.61
CA LYS A 51 1.69 0.53 -0.66
C LYS A 51 0.53 1.28 -1.30
N THR A 52 -0.65 0.67 -1.36
CA THR A 52 -1.84 1.31 -1.95
C THR A 52 -2.23 2.58 -1.22
N ALA A 53 -2.14 2.58 0.11
CA ALA A 53 -2.43 3.76 0.93
C ALA A 53 -1.39 4.86 0.72
N LEU A 54 -0.09 4.52 0.74
CA LEU A 54 1.01 5.47 0.57
C LEU A 54 1.06 6.03 -0.85
N ASP A 55 0.86 5.22 -1.90
CA ASP A 55 0.85 5.64 -3.30
C ASP A 55 -0.15 6.78 -3.55
N LYS A 56 -1.33 6.71 -2.92
CA LYS A 56 -2.38 7.73 -3.06
C LYS A 56 -1.97 9.11 -2.55
N VAL A 57 -0.94 9.19 -1.71
CA VAL A 57 -0.54 10.40 -0.97
C VAL A 57 0.87 10.83 -1.34
N VAL A 58 1.84 9.90 -1.40
CA VAL A 58 3.25 10.19 -1.65
C VAL A 58 3.51 10.58 -3.11
N LEU A 59 2.81 9.95 -4.06
CA LEU A 59 3.03 10.23 -5.48
C LEU A 59 2.44 11.57 -5.95
N ASP A 60 1.61 12.21 -5.11
CA ASP A 60 1.05 13.54 -5.35
C ASP A 60 1.75 14.54 -4.43
N GLU A 61 2.63 15.37 -5.00
CA GLU A 61 3.40 16.41 -4.29
C GLU A 61 2.53 17.26 -3.35
N LYS A 62 1.30 17.59 -3.76
CA LYS A 62 0.41 18.42 -2.94
C LYS A 62 -0.12 17.64 -1.73
N LYS A 63 -0.37 16.34 -1.89
CA LYS A 63 -0.85 15.50 -0.78
C LYS A 63 0.26 15.12 0.19
N ARG A 64 1.53 15.15 -0.23
CA ARG A 64 2.67 14.97 0.67
C ARG A 64 2.72 15.98 1.82
N LEU A 65 2.11 17.15 1.65
CA LEU A 65 1.92 18.13 2.73
C LEU A 65 1.08 17.60 3.91
N GLY A 66 0.41 16.46 3.74
CA GLY A 66 -0.27 15.75 4.83
C GLY A 66 0.66 15.04 5.80
N PHE A 67 1.93 14.81 5.44
CA PHE A 67 2.90 14.19 6.35
C PHE A 67 3.47 15.19 7.35
N ASN A 68 3.71 14.74 8.57
CA ASN A 68 4.40 15.49 9.62
C ASN A 68 5.93 15.39 9.48
N LYS A 69 6.44 15.50 8.25
CA LYS A 69 7.85 15.33 7.88
C LYS A 69 8.19 16.28 6.72
N ALA A 70 9.48 16.53 6.48
CA ALA A 70 9.89 17.27 5.30
C ALA A 70 9.66 16.43 4.02
N ASP A 71 9.37 17.09 2.89
CA ASP A 71 9.02 16.39 1.64
C ASP A 71 10.11 15.42 1.17
N HIS A 72 11.37 15.84 1.30
CA HIS A 72 12.52 15.00 0.93
C HIS A 72 12.64 13.74 1.81
N ASP A 73 12.31 13.83 3.10
CA ASP A 73 12.30 12.68 4.01
C ASP A 73 11.19 11.70 3.66
N VAL A 74 9.99 12.22 3.31
CA VAL A 74 8.85 11.39 2.87
C VAL A 74 9.22 10.59 1.62
N ILE A 75 9.84 11.25 0.63
CA ILE A 75 10.27 10.60 -0.61
C ILE A 75 11.33 9.54 -0.31
N LYS A 76 12.32 9.87 0.53
CA LYS A 76 13.40 8.96 0.91
C LYS A 76 12.86 7.71 1.62
N GLU A 77 12.07 7.87 2.67
CA GLU A 77 11.47 6.76 3.43
C GLU A 77 10.55 5.91 2.54
N TYR A 78 9.80 6.53 1.62
CA TYR A 78 8.98 5.78 0.66
C TYR A 78 9.84 4.98 -0.34
N SER A 79 10.93 5.57 -0.84
CA SER A 79 11.88 4.86 -1.71
C SER A 79 12.51 3.65 -0.98
N GLU A 80 12.90 3.82 0.28
CA GLU A 80 13.42 2.74 1.13
C GLU A 80 12.38 1.63 1.31
N PHE A 81 11.13 1.99 1.61
CA PHE A 81 10.01 1.04 1.69
C PHE A 81 9.85 0.22 0.40
N ILE A 82 9.87 0.88 -0.76
CA ILE A 82 9.74 0.21 -2.07
C ILE A 82 10.95 -0.68 -2.36
N GLU A 83 12.16 -0.27 -1.98
CA GLU A 83 13.35 -1.08 -2.14
C GLU A 83 13.31 -2.34 -1.28
N LYS A 84 12.99 -2.21 0.01
CA LYS A 84 12.80 -3.34 0.93
C LYS A 84 11.74 -4.31 0.41
N SER A 85 10.62 -3.78 -0.07
CA SER A 85 9.53 -4.56 -0.70
C SER A 85 10.02 -5.40 -1.88
N ARG A 86 10.81 -4.79 -2.77
CA ARG A 86 11.38 -5.47 -3.95
C ARG A 86 12.40 -6.53 -3.54
N ASN A 87 13.22 -6.24 -2.53
CA ASN A 87 14.22 -7.15 -2.02
C ASN A 87 13.57 -8.39 -1.37
N ALA A 88 12.53 -8.20 -0.55
CA ALA A 88 11.74 -9.28 0.02
C ALA A 88 11.14 -10.17 -1.09
N LYS A 89 10.53 -9.55 -2.11
CA LYS A 89 9.95 -10.32 -3.23
C LYS A 89 11.01 -11.09 -4.03
N ARG A 90 12.16 -10.48 -4.31
CA ARG A 90 13.27 -11.14 -5.01
C ARG A 90 13.80 -12.32 -4.19
N HIS A 91 13.90 -12.17 -2.88
CA HIS A 91 14.31 -13.25 -2.00
C HIS A 91 13.33 -14.41 -2.04
N GLU A 92 12.02 -14.13 -1.87
CA GLU A 92 10.97 -15.14 -1.93
C GLU A 92 11.02 -15.93 -3.24
N VAL A 93 11.10 -15.23 -4.38
CA VAL A 93 11.11 -15.86 -5.72
C VAL A 93 12.38 -16.70 -5.95
N LYS A 94 13.52 -16.32 -5.37
CA LYS A 94 14.77 -17.10 -5.47
C LYS A 94 14.80 -18.31 -4.56
N HIS A 95 14.09 -18.27 -3.43
CA HIS A 95 14.11 -19.31 -2.40
C HIS A 95 12.74 -19.91 -2.12
N ILE A 96 11.91 -20.04 -3.16
CA ILE A 96 10.53 -20.56 -3.06
C ILE A 96 10.56 -21.92 -2.37
N GLY A 97 9.84 -22.03 -1.25
CA GLY A 97 9.73 -23.27 -0.47
C GLY A 97 10.97 -23.67 0.32
N ASN A 98 12.12 -23.02 0.11
CA ASN A 98 13.39 -23.35 0.77
C ASN A 98 13.64 -22.50 2.00
N ASP A 99 13.36 -21.19 1.93
CA ASP A 99 13.54 -20.28 3.07
C ASP A 99 12.38 -19.28 3.25
N PRO A 100 11.23 -19.78 3.72
CA PRO A 100 10.06 -18.93 3.96
C PRO A 100 10.23 -18.04 5.19
N LEU A 101 11.02 -18.43 6.19
CA LEU A 101 11.20 -17.64 7.42
C LEU A 101 12.02 -16.38 7.16
N GLN A 102 13.11 -16.48 6.39
CA GLN A 102 13.84 -15.29 5.98
C GLN A 102 12.98 -14.37 5.10
N SER A 103 12.17 -14.95 4.21
CA SER A 103 11.24 -14.19 3.39
C SER A 103 10.23 -13.42 4.25
N ILE A 104 9.66 -14.05 5.29
CA ILE A 104 8.78 -13.39 6.27
C ILE A 104 9.50 -12.21 6.93
N ALA A 105 10.70 -12.42 7.49
CA ALA A 105 11.44 -11.36 8.16
C ALA A 105 11.71 -10.15 7.24
N MET A 106 12.03 -10.40 5.97
CA MET A 106 12.23 -9.32 4.99
C MET A 106 10.93 -8.58 4.66
N TYR A 107 9.81 -9.28 4.58
CA TYR A 107 8.50 -8.65 4.39
C TYR A 107 8.07 -7.84 5.62
N GLU A 108 8.34 -8.34 6.84
CA GLU A 108 8.07 -7.63 8.08
C GLU A 108 8.87 -6.33 8.19
N ASP A 109 10.17 -6.35 7.83
CA ASP A 109 10.99 -5.14 7.78
C ASP A 109 10.47 -4.12 6.75
N ALA A 110 10.04 -4.60 5.57
CA ALA A 110 9.39 -3.74 4.58
C ALA A 110 8.09 -3.14 5.15
N CYS A 111 7.22 -3.96 5.74
CA CYS A 111 5.96 -3.49 6.34
C CYS A 111 6.21 -2.50 7.48
N HIS A 112 7.23 -2.73 8.32
CA HIS A 112 7.60 -1.83 9.40
C HIS A 112 7.99 -0.44 8.88
N SER A 113 8.82 -0.38 7.84
CA SER A 113 9.19 0.90 7.21
C SER A 113 7.98 1.62 6.58
N GLY A 114 7.12 0.90 5.86
CA GLY A 114 5.90 1.46 5.27
C GLY A 114 4.91 1.94 6.33
N PHE A 115 4.75 1.20 7.42
CA PHE A 115 3.86 1.56 8.52
C PHE A 115 4.38 2.78 9.30
N ALA A 116 5.68 2.88 9.55
CA ALA A 116 6.28 4.06 10.18
C ALA A 116 6.03 5.32 9.35
N LEU A 117 6.20 5.25 8.03
CA LEU A 117 5.86 6.35 7.12
C LEU A 117 4.36 6.66 7.16
N TYR A 118 3.50 5.63 7.10
CA TYR A 118 2.05 5.78 7.16
C TYR A 118 1.59 6.47 8.46
N LEU A 119 2.17 6.13 9.61
CA LEU A 119 1.84 6.77 10.89
C LEU A 119 2.23 8.25 10.96
N SER A 120 3.19 8.69 10.14
CA SER A 120 3.55 10.10 10.05
C SER A 120 2.55 10.92 9.23
N LEU A 121 1.60 10.28 8.54
CA LEU A 121 0.52 10.93 7.80
C LEU A 121 -0.55 11.47 8.76
N ASP A 122 -0.72 12.79 8.76
CA ASP A 122 -1.84 13.43 9.41
C ASP A 122 -3.05 13.43 8.46
N LEU A 123 -3.95 12.48 8.67
CA LEU A 123 -5.18 12.33 7.89
C LEU A 123 -6.06 13.59 7.92
N SER A 124 -6.00 14.38 8.99
CA SER A 124 -6.76 15.64 9.10
C SER A 124 -6.18 16.74 8.22
N LYS A 125 -4.85 16.83 8.12
CA LYS A 125 -4.15 17.72 7.17
C LYS A 125 -4.38 17.28 5.74
N ALA A 126 -4.27 15.99 5.45
CA ALA A 126 -4.51 15.43 4.12
C ALA A 126 -5.94 15.74 3.63
N ALA A 127 -6.94 15.62 4.50
CA ALA A 127 -8.32 15.99 4.18
C ALA A 127 -8.50 17.49 3.95
N ARG A 128 -7.83 18.34 4.75
CA ARG A 128 -7.87 19.80 4.61
C ARG A 128 -7.24 20.29 3.30
N VAL A 129 -6.10 19.72 2.91
CA VAL A 129 -5.45 19.99 1.62
C VAL A 129 -6.37 19.63 0.45
N ASN A 130 -7.03 18.47 0.51
CA ASN A 130 -7.99 18.06 -0.53
C ASN A 130 -9.19 19.02 -0.64
N LYS A 131 -9.70 19.53 0.49
CA LYS A 131 -10.79 20.53 0.52
C LYS A 131 -10.34 21.87 -0.09
N LEU A 132 -9.17 22.37 0.30
CA LEU A 132 -8.60 23.61 -0.25
C LEU A 132 -8.37 23.48 -1.76
N ARG A 133 -7.90 22.32 -2.24
CA ARG A 133 -7.72 22.04 -3.66
C ARG A 133 -9.02 22.12 -4.44
N ARG A 134 -10.09 21.47 -3.96
CA ARG A 134 -11.41 21.54 -4.63
C ARG A 134 -11.90 22.98 -4.76
N ILE A 135 -11.66 23.81 -3.74
CA ILE A 135 -12.04 25.23 -3.76
C ILE A 135 -11.17 26.01 -4.77
N MET A 136 -9.86 25.77 -4.82
CA MET A 136 -8.97 26.41 -5.79
C MET A 136 -9.30 26.04 -7.23
N THR A 137 -9.47 24.75 -7.53
CA THR A 137 -9.82 24.27 -8.88
C THR A 137 -11.19 24.82 -9.33
N ALA A 138 -12.16 24.92 -8.42
CA ALA A 138 -13.45 25.54 -8.73
C ALA A 138 -13.32 27.04 -9.03
N LYS A 139 -12.44 27.76 -8.31
CA LYS A 139 -12.14 29.17 -8.58
C LYS A 139 -11.44 29.37 -9.92
N GLU A 140 -10.46 28.52 -10.26
CA GLU A 140 -9.76 28.55 -11.55
C GLU A 140 -10.72 28.29 -12.71
N PHE A 141 -11.62 27.32 -12.57
CA PHE A 141 -12.67 27.04 -13.55
C PHE A 141 -13.62 28.24 -13.73
N LEU A 142 -14.05 28.86 -12.63
CA LEU A 142 -14.93 30.04 -12.67
C LEU A 142 -14.26 31.22 -13.38
N TRP A 143 -12.97 31.46 -13.10
CA TRP A 143 -12.18 32.48 -13.80
C TRP A 143 -12.04 32.19 -15.29
N GLY A 144 -11.81 30.93 -15.67
CA GLY A 144 -11.78 30.50 -17.07
C GLY A 144 -13.10 30.76 -17.79
N LEU A 145 -14.24 30.54 -17.13
CA LEU A 145 -15.56 30.80 -17.69
C LEU A 145 -15.80 32.31 -17.89
N VAL A 146 -15.45 33.14 -16.90
CA VAL A 146 -15.56 34.60 -17.01
C VAL A 146 -14.71 35.14 -18.16
N VAL A 147 -13.46 34.71 -18.26
CA VAL A 147 -12.56 35.12 -19.36
C VAL A 147 -13.10 34.63 -20.71
N GLY A 148 -13.64 33.42 -20.77
CA GLY A 148 -14.26 32.87 -21.97
C GLY A 148 -15.44 33.71 -22.46
N VAL A 149 -16.36 34.06 -21.55
CA VAL A 149 -17.53 34.89 -21.87
C VAL A 149 -17.10 36.28 -22.36
N ILE A 150 -16.15 36.93 -21.68
CA ILE A 150 -15.63 38.24 -22.11
C ILE A 150 -15.01 38.15 -23.50
N SER A 151 -14.20 37.12 -23.75
CA SER A 151 -13.55 36.91 -25.05
C SER A 151 -14.57 36.66 -26.17
N SER A 152 -15.64 35.90 -25.89
CA SER A 152 -16.73 35.67 -26.85
C SER A 152 -17.52 36.93 -27.17
N ILE A 153 -17.81 37.78 -26.17
CA ILE A 153 -18.49 39.06 -26.38
C ILE A 153 -17.63 39.99 -27.25
N ILE A 154 -16.33 40.11 -26.93
CA ILE A 154 -15.39 40.92 -27.71
C ILE A 154 -15.29 40.41 -29.16
N GLY A 155 -15.16 39.10 -29.36
CA GLY A 155 -15.12 38.49 -30.69
C GLY A 155 -16.41 38.71 -31.49
N GLY A 156 -17.57 38.62 -30.84
CA GLY A 156 -18.87 38.89 -31.47
C GLY A 156 -19.03 40.35 -31.88
N VAL A 157 -18.58 41.29 -31.04
CA VAL A 157 -18.58 42.72 -31.36
C VAL A 157 -17.65 43.02 -32.55
N ILE A 158 -16.45 42.45 -32.55
CA ILE A 158 -15.51 42.62 -33.68
C ILE A 158 -16.14 42.08 -34.97
N LEU A 159 -16.69 40.86 -34.96
CA LEU A 159 -17.34 40.28 -36.14
C LEU A 159 -18.53 41.12 -36.64
N TYR A 160 -19.31 41.72 -35.74
CA TYR A 160 -20.43 42.60 -36.09
C TYR A 160 -19.98 43.89 -36.79
N TYR A 161 -18.82 44.46 -36.42
CA TYR A 161 -18.30 45.68 -37.04
C TYR A 161 -17.55 45.44 -38.38
N PHE A 162 -17.17 44.20 -38.68
CA PHE A 162 -16.46 43.81 -39.91
C PHE A 162 -17.32 43.03 -40.92
N GLN A 163 -18.64 42.94 -40.68
CA GLN A 163 -19.66 42.52 -41.65
C GLN A 163 -20.38 43.73 -42.23
#